data_AF-A0A382QK13-F1
#
_entry.id   AF-A0A382QK13-F1
#
_cell.length_a   1.000
_cell.length_b   1.000
_cell.length_c   1.000
_cell.angle_alpha   90.00
_cell.angle_beta   90.00
_cell.angle_gamma   90.00
#
_symmetry.space_group_name_H-M   'P 1'
#
loop_
_entity.id
_entity.type
_entity.pdbx_description
1 polymer ?
#
loop_
_entity_poly.entity_id
_entity_poly.type
_entity_poly.pdbx_seq_one_letter_code
_entity_poly.pdbx_strand_id
1 'polypeptide(L)'
;MTLAYEAKVNLVDVYSPIRVWDVLIYNFLKEKNIVIPRKKISKKDDKYEGAYVKDPQTGLHNWVMSFDLNSLYPHLIMQYNISPETLAVEGNGDVSVDKMLNQTVSIAEDGHTVTPNGARFRTDAQGFLPNMMETMYNDRVKFKKWSLEAKQKFEDSKDKRYLNEISKYNNIQLARKIALNSAYGAIGNQYFRYYDRRMATAVTTSGQLAIRWIENKVNEYLNKLLDTTDVDYIIASDTDSIYVRFDELVSKVSPKNPVDFLDKVAKEKIEPYITKCYEELAEYVNAYEQKMEMAREVIADKGIWTAKKRYILNVHDSEGVRYAEPQIKVM
;
A
#
# COMPACT_ATOMS: atom_id res chain seq x y z
N MET A 1 -2.26 24.65 -9.76
CA MET A 1 -1.11 25.58 -9.71
C MET A 1 0.04 25.03 -8.88
N THR A 2 -0.14 24.67 -7.61
CA THR A 2 0.95 24.18 -6.73
C THR A 2 1.79 23.06 -7.35
N LEU A 3 1.15 22.00 -7.86
CA LEU A 3 1.85 20.87 -8.48
C LEU A 3 2.68 21.28 -9.72
N ALA A 4 2.20 22.26 -10.50
CA ALA A 4 2.92 22.75 -11.67
C ALA A 4 4.23 23.45 -11.28
N TYR A 5 4.19 24.28 -10.24
CA TYR A 5 5.38 24.96 -9.72
C TYR A 5 6.33 24.00 -9.01
N GLU A 6 5.83 23.10 -8.17
CA GLU A 6 6.65 22.07 -7.51
C GLU A 6 7.39 21.19 -8.54
N ALA A 7 6.68 20.74 -9.58
CA ALA A 7 7.27 19.93 -10.64
C ALA A 7 8.03 20.75 -11.70
N LYS A 8 7.96 22.10 -11.66
CA LYS A 8 8.53 23.01 -12.66
C LYS A 8 8.06 22.69 -14.10
N VAL A 9 6.75 22.43 -14.26
CA VAL A 9 6.10 22.14 -15.55
C VAL A 9 5.07 23.20 -15.92
N ASN A 10 4.62 23.23 -17.17
CA ASN A 10 3.51 24.11 -17.56
C ASN A 10 2.21 23.66 -16.87
N LEU A 11 1.27 24.58 -16.70
CA LEU A 11 0.01 24.27 -16.03
C LEU A 11 -0.77 23.14 -16.73
N VAL A 12 -0.70 23.05 -18.06
CA VAL A 12 -1.37 21.98 -18.83
C VAL A 12 -0.70 20.61 -18.63
N ASP A 13 0.59 20.57 -18.29
CA ASP A 13 1.35 19.33 -18.15
C ASP A 13 1.00 18.58 -16.86
N VAL A 14 0.33 19.23 -15.89
CA VAL A 14 -0.11 18.58 -14.64
C VAL A 14 -1.11 17.44 -14.87
N TYR A 15 -1.81 17.45 -16.00
CA TYR A 15 -2.73 16.38 -16.40
C TYR A 15 -2.01 15.16 -16.99
N SER A 16 -0.68 15.24 -17.17
CA SER A 16 0.15 14.15 -17.66
C SER A 16 1.13 13.71 -16.57
N PRO A 17 0.82 12.65 -15.82
CA PRO A 17 1.73 12.11 -14.80
C PRO A 17 3.13 11.81 -15.35
N ILE A 18 3.22 11.35 -16.60
CA ILE A 18 4.49 11.09 -17.29
C ILE A 18 5.34 12.36 -17.39
N ARG A 19 4.74 13.50 -17.72
CA ARG A 19 5.47 14.77 -17.88
C ARG A 19 5.90 15.30 -16.51
N VAL A 20 5.01 15.24 -15.54
CA VAL A 20 5.30 15.63 -14.15
C VAL A 20 6.49 14.83 -13.60
N TRP A 21 6.44 13.49 -13.71
CA TRP A 21 7.52 12.62 -13.24
C TRP A 21 8.83 12.81 -13.99
N ASP A 22 8.80 12.96 -15.32
CA ASP A 22 10.03 13.17 -16.12
C ASP A 22 10.78 14.42 -15.68
N VAL A 23 10.05 15.52 -15.41
CA VAL A 23 10.64 16.80 -14.99
C VAL A 23 11.03 16.80 -13.52
N LEU A 24 10.26 16.17 -12.63
CA LEU A 24 10.64 15.97 -11.23
C LEU A 24 11.96 15.21 -11.13
N ILE A 25 12.08 14.07 -11.83
CA ILE A 25 13.30 13.25 -11.83
C ILE A 25 14.47 14.01 -12.46
N TYR A 26 14.24 14.72 -13.57
CA TYR A 26 15.27 15.54 -14.19
C TYR A 26 15.83 16.59 -13.22
N ASN A 27 14.97 17.35 -12.53
CA ASN A 27 15.43 18.37 -11.59
C ASN A 27 16.19 17.75 -10.42
N PHE A 28 15.67 16.66 -9.84
CA PHE A 28 16.31 15.94 -8.74
C PHE A 28 17.71 15.42 -9.12
N LEU A 29 17.84 14.79 -10.29
CA LEU A 29 19.13 14.27 -10.77
C LEU A 29 20.09 15.38 -11.18
N LYS A 30 19.58 16.48 -11.76
CA LYS A 30 20.39 17.65 -12.12
C LYS A 30 21.03 18.29 -10.89
N GLU A 31 20.30 18.41 -9.78
CA GLU A 31 20.85 18.94 -8.51
C GLU A 31 22.01 18.09 -7.97
N LYS A 32 22.09 16.82 -8.36
CA LYS A 32 23.16 15.88 -8.04
C LYS A 32 24.22 15.75 -9.14
N ASN A 33 24.18 16.59 -10.18
CA ASN A 33 25.04 16.52 -11.36
C ASN A 33 24.96 15.17 -12.12
N ILE A 34 23.81 14.49 -12.06
CA ILE A 34 23.57 13.22 -12.76
C ILE A 34 22.83 13.50 -14.08
N VAL A 35 23.33 12.94 -15.17
CA VAL A 35 22.75 13.08 -16.51
C VAL A 35 21.65 12.03 -16.73
N ILE A 36 20.46 12.49 -17.15
CA ILE A 36 19.33 11.61 -17.46
C ILE A 36 19.53 10.87 -18.79
N PRO A 37 18.98 9.65 -18.94
CA PRO A 37 19.08 8.91 -20.19
C PRO A 37 18.26 9.57 -21.32
N ARG A 38 18.65 9.29 -22.57
CA ARG A 38 17.83 9.65 -23.73
C ARG A 38 16.53 8.85 -23.70
N LYS A 39 15.40 9.50 -23.97
CA LYS A 39 14.11 8.83 -24.15
C LYS A 39 14.20 7.87 -25.33
N LYS A 40 13.89 6.60 -25.09
CA LYS A 40 13.82 5.55 -26.12
C LYS A 40 12.38 5.41 -26.60
N ILE A 41 12.20 4.99 -27.86
CA ILE A 41 10.89 4.58 -28.37
C ILE A 41 10.72 3.12 -27.98
N SER A 42 9.78 2.86 -27.09
CA SER A 42 9.38 1.51 -26.72
C SER A 42 8.15 1.11 -27.53
N LYS A 43 8.10 -0.14 -28.00
CA LYS A 43 6.87 -0.68 -28.57
C LYS A 43 5.88 -0.94 -27.43
N LYS A 44 4.59 -0.88 -27.74
CA LYS A 44 3.54 -1.26 -26.79
C LYS A 44 3.63 -2.76 -26.59
N ASP A 45 4.17 -3.17 -25.44
CA ASP A 45 4.17 -4.57 -25.03
C ASP A 45 2.75 -5.05 -24.70
N ASP A 46 2.61 -6.38 -24.62
CA ASP A 46 1.43 -7.05 -24.11
C ASP A 46 1.07 -6.57 -22.69
N LYS A 47 -0.20 -6.73 -22.33
CA LYS A 47 -0.68 -6.46 -20.97
C LYS A 47 0.15 -7.24 -19.96
N TYR A 48 0.51 -6.60 -18.85
CA TYR A 48 1.20 -7.23 -17.73
C TYR A 48 0.27 -7.39 -16.53
N GLU A 49 0.61 -8.31 -15.62
CA GLU A 49 -0.24 -8.69 -14.49
C GLU A 49 -0.43 -7.53 -13.50
N GLY A 50 -1.68 -7.35 -13.06
CA GLY A 50 -2.11 -6.29 -12.16
C GLY A 50 -2.14 -6.72 -10.69
N ALA A 51 -3.00 -6.06 -9.91
CA ALA A 51 -3.24 -6.40 -8.51
C ALA A 51 -3.99 -7.73 -8.35
N TYR A 52 -3.79 -8.36 -7.19
CA TYR A 52 -4.57 -9.51 -6.77
C TYR A 52 -5.89 -9.07 -6.11
N VAL A 53 -6.95 -9.81 -6.40
CA VAL A 53 -8.24 -9.66 -5.75
C VAL A 53 -8.75 -11.07 -5.43
N LYS A 54 -8.94 -11.35 -4.14
CA LYS A 54 -9.49 -12.62 -3.67
C LYS A 54 -10.97 -12.74 -4.03
N ASP A 55 -11.44 -13.93 -4.38
CA ASP A 55 -12.88 -14.20 -4.47
C ASP A 55 -13.49 -14.16 -3.08
N PRO A 56 -14.43 -13.24 -2.80
CA PRO A 56 -14.89 -13.03 -1.45
C PRO A 56 -15.81 -14.17 -1.01
N GLN A 57 -15.84 -14.43 0.29
CA GLN A 57 -16.89 -15.22 0.89
C GLN A 57 -18.20 -14.42 0.79
N THR A 58 -19.09 -14.82 -0.12
CA THR A 58 -20.35 -14.09 -0.36
C THR A 58 -21.35 -14.31 0.77
N GLY A 59 -22.16 -13.30 1.05
CA GLY A 59 -23.17 -13.34 2.09
C GLY A 59 -22.93 -12.33 3.20
N LEU A 60 -23.68 -12.48 4.29
CA LEU A 60 -23.60 -11.65 5.48
C LEU A 60 -22.49 -12.18 6.39
N HIS A 61 -21.66 -11.26 6.89
CA HIS A 61 -20.63 -11.50 7.89
C HIS A 61 -20.84 -10.54 9.06
N ASN A 62 -20.77 -11.05 10.29
CA ASN A 62 -20.79 -10.20 11.47
C ASN A 62 -19.36 -9.90 11.92
N TRP A 63 -19.19 -8.76 12.60
CA TRP A 63 -17.94 -8.32 13.21
C TRP A 63 -16.74 -8.42 12.26
N VAL A 64 -16.67 -7.47 11.33
CA VAL A 64 -15.62 -7.39 10.33
C VAL A 64 -14.64 -6.27 10.69
N MET A 65 -13.34 -6.59 10.68
CA MET A 65 -12.29 -5.56 10.66
C MET A 65 -11.59 -5.57 9.31
N SER A 66 -11.29 -4.39 8.77
CA SER A 66 -10.37 -4.27 7.64
C SER A 66 -9.01 -3.77 8.09
N PHE A 67 -7.96 -4.27 7.45
CA PHE A 67 -6.59 -3.80 7.59
C PHE A 67 -6.06 -3.41 6.22
N ASP A 68 -5.42 -2.25 6.12
CA ASP A 68 -4.99 -1.63 4.85
C ASP A 68 -3.49 -1.28 4.89
N LEU A 69 -2.76 -1.58 3.81
CA LEU A 69 -1.36 -1.18 3.65
C LEU A 69 -1.25 0.30 3.30
N ASN A 70 -0.43 1.02 4.06
CA ASN A 70 -0.15 2.43 3.81
C ASN A 70 0.49 2.61 2.44
N SER A 71 -0.24 3.14 1.45
CA SER A 71 0.32 3.51 0.12
C SER A 71 1.19 2.39 -0.49
N LEU A 72 0.58 1.23 -0.73
CA LEU A 72 1.25 -0.02 -1.12
C LEU A 72 2.36 0.17 -2.18
N TYR A 73 2.02 0.66 -3.37
CA TYR A 73 2.98 0.71 -4.49
C TYR A 73 4.19 1.60 -4.24
N PRO A 74 4.06 2.84 -3.73
CA PRO A 74 5.22 3.62 -3.28
C PRO A 74 6.10 2.87 -2.28
N HIS A 75 5.54 2.19 -1.29
CA HIS A 75 6.35 1.46 -0.31
C HIS A 75 6.99 0.21 -0.88
N LEU A 76 6.39 -0.47 -1.85
CA LEU A 76 7.05 -1.56 -2.58
C LEU A 76 8.26 -1.04 -3.37
N ILE A 77 8.13 0.12 -4.01
CA ILE A 77 9.26 0.76 -4.70
C ILE A 77 10.39 1.07 -3.72
N MET A 78 10.06 1.56 -2.52
CA MET A 78 11.06 1.83 -1.47
C MET A 78 11.67 0.55 -0.89
N GLN A 79 10.85 -0.45 -0.53
CA GLN A 79 11.27 -1.71 0.08
C GLN A 79 12.22 -2.50 -0.80
N TYR A 80 11.87 -2.63 -2.09
CA TYR A 80 12.66 -3.38 -3.05
C TYR A 80 13.69 -2.49 -3.79
N ASN A 81 13.85 -1.23 -3.38
CA ASN A 81 14.77 -0.28 -4.00
C ASN A 81 14.60 -0.18 -5.54
N ILE A 82 13.36 -0.16 -6.03
CA ILE A 82 13.04 -0.24 -7.45
C ILE A 82 13.41 1.08 -8.15
N SER A 83 14.48 1.05 -8.93
CA SER A 83 14.96 2.19 -9.70
C SER A 83 15.75 1.70 -10.94
N PRO A 84 15.80 2.47 -12.05
CA PRO A 84 16.51 2.05 -13.26
C PRO A 84 17.99 1.71 -13.07
N GLU A 85 18.67 2.41 -12.17
CA GLU A 85 20.10 2.29 -11.87
C GLU A 85 20.42 1.28 -10.76
N THR A 86 19.40 0.83 -10.02
CA THR A 86 19.53 -0.22 -9.02
C THR A 86 19.20 -1.60 -9.58
N LEU A 87 18.52 -1.66 -10.73
CA LEU A 87 18.13 -2.87 -11.42
C LEU A 87 19.35 -3.65 -11.95
N ALA A 88 19.47 -4.91 -11.55
CA ALA A 88 20.52 -5.80 -12.03
C ALA A 88 20.28 -6.22 -13.49
N VAL A 89 21.36 -6.54 -14.20
CA VAL A 89 21.31 -7.08 -15.56
C VAL A 89 20.76 -8.51 -15.56
N GLU A 90 21.24 -9.32 -14.62
CA GLU A 90 20.81 -10.70 -14.42
C GLU A 90 19.57 -10.72 -13.52
N GLY A 91 18.54 -11.44 -13.94
CA GLY A 91 17.39 -11.75 -13.09
C GLY A 91 17.69 -12.93 -12.16
N ASN A 92 16.79 -13.19 -11.20
CA ASN A 92 16.77 -14.46 -10.50
C ASN A 92 15.89 -15.44 -11.30
N GLY A 93 16.40 -16.65 -11.49
CA GLY A 93 15.63 -17.74 -12.10
C GLY A 93 14.57 -18.29 -11.15
N ASP A 94 13.62 -19.02 -11.72
CA ASP A 94 12.60 -19.84 -11.07
C ASP A 94 11.86 -19.27 -9.83
N VAL A 95 11.69 -17.95 -9.74
CA VAL A 95 10.83 -17.32 -8.72
C VAL A 95 9.44 -17.03 -9.26
N SER A 96 8.44 -17.06 -8.38
CA SER A 96 7.07 -16.64 -8.66
C SER A 96 6.38 -16.30 -7.33
N VAL A 97 5.22 -15.64 -7.40
CA VAL A 97 4.41 -15.36 -6.20
C VAL A 97 4.11 -16.65 -5.43
N ASP A 98 3.68 -17.71 -6.11
CA ASP A 98 3.32 -18.98 -5.45
C ASP A 98 4.53 -19.71 -4.85
N LYS A 99 5.69 -19.70 -5.54
CA LYS A 99 6.92 -20.31 -5.00
C LYS A 99 7.45 -19.58 -3.78
N MET A 100 7.37 -18.25 -3.78
CA MET A 100 7.75 -17.41 -2.65
C MET A 100 6.79 -17.55 -1.48
N LEU A 101 5.47 -17.60 -1.72
CA LEU A 101 4.46 -17.85 -0.69
C LEU A 101 4.66 -19.20 0.01
N ASN A 102 4.97 -20.24 -0.76
CA ASN A 102 5.24 -21.58 -0.24
C ASN A 102 6.70 -21.75 0.23
N GLN A 103 7.53 -20.70 0.15
CA GLN A 103 8.95 -20.70 0.51
C GLN A 103 9.75 -21.86 -0.12
N THR A 104 9.38 -22.27 -1.35
CA THR A 104 10.04 -23.38 -2.08
C THR A 104 11.27 -22.92 -2.86
N VAL A 105 11.63 -21.63 -2.75
CA VAL A 105 12.79 -21.01 -3.39
C VAL A 105 13.57 -20.22 -2.36
N SER A 106 14.89 -20.29 -2.41
CA SER A 106 15.81 -19.53 -1.56
C SER A 106 16.32 -18.29 -2.29
N ILE A 107 16.43 -17.17 -1.58
CA ILE A 107 16.99 -15.93 -2.12
C ILE A 107 18.47 -15.86 -1.74
N ALA A 108 19.34 -15.66 -2.74
CA ALA A 108 20.78 -15.57 -2.51
C ALA A 108 21.14 -14.27 -1.79
N GLU A 109 22.05 -14.35 -0.80
CA GLU A 109 22.60 -13.19 -0.09
C GLU A 109 23.78 -12.58 -0.86
N ASP A 110 23.51 -12.01 -2.03
CA ASP A 110 24.53 -11.45 -2.92
C ASP A 110 24.38 -9.93 -3.13
N GLY A 111 23.87 -9.25 -2.11
CA GLY A 111 23.69 -7.79 -2.11
C GLY A 111 22.54 -7.31 -2.99
N HIS A 112 21.59 -8.19 -3.31
CA HIS A 112 20.39 -7.84 -4.06
C HIS A 112 19.12 -8.37 -3.39
N THR A 113 18.06 -7.57 -3.46
CA THR A 113 16.70 -8.03 -3.22
C THR A 113 16.13 -8.68 -4.47
N VAL A 114 15.17 -9.58 -4.31
CA VAL A 114 14.52 -10.29 -5.41
C VAL A 114 13.02 -10.11 -5.33
N THR A 115 12.42 -9.70 -6.45
CA THR A 115 10.97 -9.56 -6.59
C THR A 115 10.36 -10.79 -7.27
N PRO A 116 9.05 -11.07 -7.11
CA PRO A 116 8.47 -12.33 -7.57
C PRO A 116 8.46 -12.53 -9.09
N ASN A 117 8.67 -11.47 -9.88
CA ASN A 117 8.85 -11.56 -11.33
C ASN A 117 10.32 -11.86 -11.74
N GLY A 118 11.22 -12.11 -10.79
CA GLY A 118 12.64 -12.37 -11.03
C GLY A 118 13.50 -11.12 -11.18
N ALA A 119 12.94 -9.91 -11.11
CA ALA A 119 13.75 -8.70 -11.14
C ALA A 119 14.52 -8.55 -9.82
N ARG A 120 15.77 -8.09 -9.93
CA ARG A 120 16.68 -7.94 -8.80
C ARG A 120 17.16 -6.50 -8.70
N PHE A 121 17.30 -6.00 -7.48
CA PHE A 121 17.76 -4.63 -7.23
C PHE A 121 18.83 -4.64 -6.15
N ARG A 122 19.89 -3.84 -6.33
CA ARG A 122 20.99 -3.74 -5.36
C ARG A 122 20.47 -3.23 -4.00
N THR A 123 21.08 -3.68 -2.90
CA THR A 123 20.70 -3.28 -1.54
C THR A 123 21.73 -2.44 -0.81
N ASP A 124 22.89 -2.20 -1.42
CA ASP A 124 24.01 -1.44 -0.83
C ASP A 124 23.90 0.09 -1.01
N ALA A 125 23.02 0.57 -1.89
CA ALA A 125 22.78 1.99 -2.11
C ALA A 125 21.33 2.28 -2.55
N GLN A 126 20.70 3.30 -1.95
CA GLN A 126 19.35 3.74 -2.31
C GLN A 126 19.32 4.32 -3.73
N GLY A 127 18.35 3.89 -4.54
CA GLY A 127 18.08 4.48 -5.84
C GLY A 127 17.43 5.86 -5.75
N PHE A 128 17.53 6.64 -6.83
CA PHE A 128 16.96 7.97 -6.91
C PHE A 128 15.43 7.93 -6.79
N LEU A 129 14.77 6.93 -7.38
CA LEU A 129 13.32 6.86 -7.40
C LEU A 129 12.76 6.54 -6.00
N PRO A 130 13.24 5.51 -5.28
CA PRO A 130 12.96 5.29 -3.87
C PRO A 130 13.22 6.51 -2.99
N ASN A 131 14.36 7.18 -3.15
CA ASN A 131 14.71 8.36 -2.37
C ASN A 131 13.73 9.54 -2.59
N MET A 132 13.39 9.80 -3.84
CA MET A 132 12.39 10.83 -4.19
C MET A 132 11.02 10.48 -3.61
N MET A 133 10.60 9.22 -3.71
CA MET A 133 9.32 8.75 -3.16
C MET A 133 9.24 8.91 -1.66
N GLU A 134 10.30 8.54 -0.94
CA GLU A 134 10.39 8.71 0.51
C GLU A 134 10.25 10.17 0.90
N THR A 135 10.95 11.07 0.20
CA THR A 135 10.84 12.52 0.42
C THR A 135 9.40 13.02 0.19
N MET A 136 8.78 12.64 -0.93
CA MET A 136 7.41 13.03 -1.27
C MET A 136 6.37 12.45 -0.30
N TYR A 137 6.59 11.21 0.18
CA TYR A 137 5.72 10.54 1.15
C TYR A 137 5.81 11.21 2.52
N ASN A 138 7.02 11.46 3.02
CA ASN A 138 7.24 12.15 4.29
C ASN A 138 6.60 13.54 4.28
N ASP A 139 6.68 14.24 3.16
CA ASP A 139 6.04 15.55 3.04
C ASP A 139 4.51 15.41 2.95
N ARG A 140 3.96 14.38 2.30
CA ARG A 140 2.52 14.06 2.36
C ARG A 140 2.04 13.78 3.79
N VAL A 141 2.80 13.01 4.58
CA VAL A 141 2.45 12.67 5.98
C VAL A 141 2.27 13.93 6.82
N LYS A 142 3.14 14.94 6.66
CA LYS A 142 3.00 16.25 7.33
C LYS A 142 1.67 16.92 7.01
N PHE A 143 1.28 16.97 5.74
CA PHE A 143 0.01 17.57 5.33
C PHE A 143 -1.21 16.73 5.77
N LYS A 144 -1.13 15.39 5.81
CA LYS A 144 -2.19 14.55 6.39
C LYS A 144 -2.36 14.88 7.88
N LYS A 145 -1.26 14.95 8.63
CA LYS A 145 -1.26 15.32 10.05
C LYS A 145 -1.88 16.70 10.30
N TRP A 146 -1.43 17.73 9.58
CA TRP A 146 -1.99 19.08 9.71
C TRP A 146 -3.47 19.16 9.35
N SER A 147 -3.93 18.35 8.37
CA SER A 147 -5.36 18.26 8.05
C SER A 147 -6.17 17.68 9.21
N LEU A 148 -5.67 16.63 9.86
CA LEU A 148 -6.32 16.02 11.04
C LEU A 148 -6.31 16.97 12.24
N GLU A 149 -5.19 17.64 12.52
CA GLU A 149 -5.10 18.65 13.60
C GLU A 149 -6.07 19.81 13.37
N ALA A 150 -6.19 20.29 12.13
CA ALA A 150 -7.14 21.35 11.80
C ALA A 150 -8.60 20.88 11.95
N LYS A 151 -8.91 19.62 11.62
CA LYS A 151 -10.23 19.01 11.89
C LYS A 151 -10.54 18.99 13.38
N GLN A 152 -9.60 18.53 14.21
CA GLN A 152 -9.80 18.50 15.66
C GLN A 152 -10.03 19.91 16.23
N LYS A 153 -9.20 20.90 15.85
CA LYS A 153 -9.38 22.29 16.29
C LYS A 153 -10.72 22.88 15.83
N PHE A 154 -11.18 22.53 14.63
CA PHE A 154 -12.51 22.92 14.17
C PHE A 154 -13.60 22.30 15.03
N GLU A 155 -13.50 21.01 15.38
CA GLU A 155 -14.47 20.37 16.26
C GLU A 155 -14.51 21.00 17.65
N ASP A 156 -13.34 21.33 18.22
CA ASP A 156 -13.22 21.93 19.55
C ASP A 156 -13.72 23.38 19.61
N SER A 157 -13.42 24.19 18.59
CA SER A 157 -13.66 25.64 18.61
C SER A 157 -14.83 26.11 17.75
N LYS A 158 -15.24 25.32 16.76
CA LYS A 158 -16.17 25.68 15.67
C LYS A 158 -15.77 26.93 14.87
N ASP A 159 -14.49 27.34 14.93
CA ASP A 159 -13.97 28.48 14.17
C ASP A 159 -13.81 28.16 12.69
N LYS A 160 -14.54 28.89 11.83
CA LYS A 160 -14.55 28.71 10.38
C LYS A 160 -13.18 28.89 9.70
N ARG A 161 -12.20 29.55 10.34
CA ARG A 161 -10.83 29.65 9.78
C ARG A 161 -10.19 28.29 9.56
N TYR A 162 -10.47 27.33 10.44
CA TYR A 162 -9.94 25.96 10.31
C TYR A 162 -10.55 25.20 9.12
N LEU A 163 -11.75 25.57 8.64
CA LEU A 163 -12.30 24.96 7.41
C LEU A 163 -11.41 25.21 6.19
N ASN A 164 -10.81 26.40 6.09
CA ASN A 164 -9.89 26.73 5.01
C ASN A 164 -8.58 25.93 5.12
N GLU A 165 -8.06 25.75 6.34
CA GLU A 165 -6.86 24.93 6.59
C GLU A 165 -7.10 23.46 6.29
N ILE A 166 -8.23 22.90 6.74
CA ILE A 166 -8.66 21.53 6.43
C ILE A 166 -8.68 21.32 4.92
N SER A 167 -9.37 22.21 4.18
CA SER A 167 -9.47 22.13 2.73
C SER A 167 -8.09 22.21 2.06
N LYS A 168 -7.25 23.18 2.45
CA LYS A 168 -5.91 23.37 1.91
C LYS A 168 -5.02 22.13 2.12
N TYR A 169 -4.90 21.67 3.36
CA TYR A 169 -4.02 20.55 3.69
C TYR A 169 -4.53 19.24 3.12
N ASN A 170 -5.85 19.03 3.11
CA ASN A 170 -6.46 17.86 2.48
C ASN A 170 -6.20 17.83 0.96
N ASN A 171 -6.34 18.96 0.27
CA ASN A 171 -6.07 19.03 -1.17
C ASN A 171 -4.60 18.72 -1.49
N ILE A 172 -3.65 19.23 -0.68
CA ILE A 172 -2.22 18.96 -0.88
C ILE A 172 -1.90 17.48 -0.63
N GLN A 173 -2.36 16.89 0.49
CA GLN A 173 -2.07 15.48 0.78
C GLN A 173 -2.70 14.54 -0.25
N LEU A 174 -3.91 14.85 -0.76
CA LEU A 174 -4.56 14.08 -1.82
C LEU A 174 -3.81 14.19 -3.15
N ALA A 175 -3.43 15.40 -3.55
CA ALA A 175 -2.65 15.60 -4.78
C ALA A 175 -1.33 14.81 -4.74
N ARG A 176 -0.66 14.78 -3.59
CA ARG A 176 0.57 14.00 -3.39
C ARG A 176 0.33 12.50 -3.34
N LYS A 177 -0.77 12.04 -2.73
CA LYS A 177 -1.19 10.63 -2.79
C LYS A 177 -1.34 10.18 -4.25
N ILE A 178 -2.05 10.97 -5.06
CA ILE A 178 -2.26 10.71 -6.48
C ILE A 178 -0.93 10.72 -7.24
N ALA A 179 -0.07 11.72 -6.99
CA ALA A 179 1.24 11.80 -7.62
C ALA A 179 2.10 10.57 -7.30
N LEU A 180 2.25 10.20 -6.02
CA LEU A 180 2.98 9.02 -5.58
C LEU A 180 2.45 7.73 -6.24
N ASN A 181 1.13 7.51 -6.22
CA ASN A 181 0.53 6.32 -6.85
C ASN A 181 0.69 6.31 -8.37
N SER A 182 0.74 7.49 -9.01
CA SER A 182 0.92 7.60 -10.46
C SER A 182 2.34 7.24 -10.92
N ALA A 183 3.32 7.19 -10.02
CA ALA A 183 4.70 6.87 -10.36
C ALA A 183 4.83 5.45 -10.93
N TYR A 184 4.23 4.46 -10.25
CA TYR A 184 4.15 3.10 -10.76
C TYR A 184 3.49 3.06 -12.15
N GLY A 185 2.38 3.78 -12.31
CA GLY A 185 1.70 3.89 -13.60
C GLY A 185 2.57 4.52 -14.70
N ALA A 186 3.45 5.46 -14.34
CA ALA A 186 4.42 6.05 -15.25
C ALA A 186 5.53 5.05 -15.64
N ILE A 187 6.06 4.28 -14.68
CA ILE A 187 7.07 3.22 -14.94
C ILE A 187 6.53 2.17 -15.92
N GLY A 188 5.23 1.84 -15.83
CA GLY A 188 4.55 0.93 -16.75
C GLY A 188 4.12 1.55 -18.09
N ASN A 189 4.38 2.83 -18.33
CA ASN A 189 3.96 3.51 -19.55
C ASN A 189 5.10 3.63 -20.57
N GLN A 190 4.93 3.04 -21.77
CA GLN A 190 5.91 3.06 -22.87
C GLN A 190 6.42 4.45 -23.29
N TYR A 191 5.68 5.53 -23.00
CA TYR A 191 6.08 6.89 -23.33
C TYR A 191 6.94 7.55 -22.23
N PHE A 192 7.13 6.89 -21.10
CA PHE A 192 7.96 7.39 -20.02
C PHE A 192 9.44 7.10 -20.30
N ARG A 193 10.32 8.04 -19.91
CA ARG A 193 11.76 7.93 -20.14
C ARG A 193 12.38 6.73 -19.44
N TYR A 194 11.88 6.44 -18.25
CA TYR A 194 12.33 5.34 -17.39
C TYR A 194 11.37 4.14 -17.44
N TYR A 195 10.64 3.99 -18.56
CA TYR A 195 9.81 2.83 -18.81
C TYR A 195 10.65 1.56 -18.72
N ASP A 196 10.27 0.66 -17.82
CA ASP A 196 10.81 -0.69 -17.76
C ASP A 196 9.73 -1.64 -17.23
N ARG A 197 9.36 -2.61 -18.07
CA ARG A 197 8.34 -3.61 -17.72
C ARG A 197 8.73 -4.43 -16.50
N ARG A 198 10.03 -4.71 -16.30
CA ARG A 198 10.54 -5.47 -15.16
C ARG A 198 10.27 -4.72 -13.86
N MET A 199 10.47 -3.41 -13.85
CA MET A 199 10.15 -2.57 -12.69
C MET A 199 8.65 -2.47 -12.44
N ALA A 200 7.85 -2.28 -13.49
CA ALA A 200 6.39 -2.19 -13.34
C ALA A 200 5.79 -3.49 -12.81
N THR A 201 6.20 -4.64 -13.35
CA THR A 201 5.73 -5.96 -12.90
C THR A 201 6.27 -6.34 -11.54
N ALA A 202 7.50 -5.92 -11.19
CA ALA A 202 8.04 -6.11 -9.84
C ALA A 202 7.13 -5.48 -8.78
N VAL A 203 6.63 -4.26 -9.02
CA VAL A 203 5.68 -3.61 -8.10
C VAL A 203 4.38 -4.42 -7.97
N THR A 204 3.77 -4.84 -9.08
CA THR A 204 2.48 -5.54 -9.01
C THR A 204 2.62 -6.91 -8.37
N THR A 205 3.59 -7.72 -8.80
CA THR A 205 3.77 -9.07 -8.27
C THR A 205 4.21 -9.06 -6.80
N SER A 206 5.04 -8.09 -6.39
CA SER A 206 5.37 -7.93 -4.97
C SER A 206 4.16 -7.52 -4.14
N GLY A 207 3.22 -6.74 -4.70
CA GLY A 207 1.95 -6.44 -4.05
C GLY A 207 1.08 -7.70 -3.87
N GLN A 208 1.02 -8.55 -4.89
CA GLN A 208 0.32 -9.84 -4.79
C GLN A 208 0.95 -10.75 -3.72
N LEU A 209 2.29 -10.81 -3.67
CA LEU A 209 3.00 -11.56 -2.64
C LEU A 209 2.68 -11.00 -1.24
N ALA A 210 2.83 -9.69 -1.04
CA ALA A 210 2.60 -9.06 0.27
C ALA A 210 1.19 -9.32 0.80
N ILE A 211 0.16 -9.13 -0.04
CA ILE A 211 -1.22 -9.29 0.40
C ILE A 211 -1.56 -10.76 0.68
N ARG A 212 -1.16 -11.70 -0.19
CA ARG A 212 -1.41 -13.14 0.01
C ARG A 212 -0.59 -13.72 1.17
N TRP A 213 0.61 -13.18 1.42
CA TRP A 213 1.42 -13.53 2.57
C TRP A 213 0.69 -13.21 3.87
N ILE A 214 0.15 -11.99 3.98
CA ILE A 214 -0.56 -11.59 5.19
C ILE A 214 -1.91 -12.29 5.34
N GLU A 215 -2.60 -12.62 4.25
CA GLU A 215 -3.79 -13.47 4.27
C GLU A 215 -3.51 -14.81 4.97
N ASN A 216 -2.46 -15.50 4.54
CA ASN A 216 -2.07 -16.79 5.10
C ASN A 216 -1.70 -16.67 6.58
N LYS A 217 -0.83 -15.72 6.93
CA LYS A 217 -0.38 -15.50 8.31
C LYS A 217 -1.53 -15.15 9.26
N VAL A 218 -2.45 -14.27 8.84
CA VAL A 218 -3.62 -13.91 9.67
C VAL A 218 -4.57 -15.09 9.83
N ASN A 219 -4.80 -15.88 8.78
CA ASN A 219 -5.58 -17.11 8.89
C ASN A 219 -4.94 -18.11 9.86
N GLU A 220 -3.64 -18.37 9.77
CA GLU A 220 -2.89 -19.23 10.69
C GLU A 220 -3.02 -18.75 12.14
N TYR A 221 -2.84 -17.44 12.36
CA TYR A 221 -2.97 -16.82 13.67
C TYR A 221 -4.35 -17.01 14.28
N LEU A 222 -5.42 -16.76 13.50
CA LEU A 222 -6.79 -16.87 13.98
C LEU A 222 -7.23 -18.32 14.19
N ASN A 223 -6.82 -19.25 13.32
CA ASN A 223 -7.07 -20.67 13.53
C ASN A 223 -6.46 -21.15 14.84
N LYS A 224 -5.21 -20.78 15.10
CA LYS A 224 -4.53 -21.09 16.36
C LYS A 224 -5.20 -20.43 17.57
N LEU A 225 -5.62 -19.18 17.46
CA LEU A 225 -6.25 -18.44 18.56
C LEU A 225 -7.62 -19.01 18.93
N LEU A 226 -8.39 -19.42 17.92
CA LEU A 226 -9.77 -19.87 18.08
C LEU A 226 -9.91 -21.38 18.23
N ASP A 227 -8.80 -22.12 18.11
CA ASP A 227 -8.75 -23.59 18.13
C ASP A 227 -9.58 -24.20 16.99
N THR A 228 -9.36 -23.66 15.79
CA THR A 228 -9.97 -24.12 14.55
C THR A 228 -8.90 -24.61 13.57
N THR A 229 -9.32 -25.33 12.53
CA THR A 229 -8.42 -25.88 11.51
C THR A 229 -9.00 -25.57 10.14
N ASP A 230 -8.15 -25.06 9.25
CA ASP A 230 -8.48 -24.74 7.85
C ASP A 230 -9.69 -23.78 7.67
N VAL A 231 -9.99 -22.96 8.68
CA VAL A 231 -11.01 -21.92 8.56
C VAL A 231 -10.39 -20.69 7.89
N ASP A 232 -10.99 -20.28 6.78
CA ASP A 232 -10.64 -19.02 6.13
C ASP A 232 -11.40 -17.87 6.81
N TYR A 233 -10.69 -17.09 7.62
CA TYR A 233 -11.19 -15.89 8.28
C TYR A 233 -11.11 -14.64 7.40
N ILE A 234 -10.33 -14.69 6.31
CA ILE A 234 -10.24 -13.58 5.35
C ILE A 234 -11.44 -13.64 4.41
N ILE A 235 -12.43 -12.80 4.68
CA ILE A 235 -13.67 -12.66 3.90
C ILE A 235 -13.33 -12.22 2.46
N ALA A 236 -12.47 -11.23 2.32
CA ALA A 236 -12.10 -10.64 1.04
C ALA A 236 -10.73 -9.97 1.12
N SER A 237 -10.09 -9.81 -0.03
CA SER A 237 -8.94 -8.95 -0.19
C SER A 237 -8.99 -8.24 -1.54
N ASP A 238 -8.63 -6.96 -1.53
CA ASP A 238 -8.55 -6.14 -2.73
C ASP A 238 -7.26 -5.32 -2.70
N THR A 239 -6.28 -5.74 -3.49
CA THR A 239 -5.01 -5.04 -3.74
C THR A 239 -4.10 -4.87 -2.51
N ASP A 240 -4.49 -4.04 -1.56
CA ASP A 240 -3.73 -3.58 -0.40
C ASP A 240 -4.46 -3.78 0.94
N SER A 241 -5.72 -4.23 0.89
CA SER A 241 -6.56 -4.45 2.07
C SER A 241 -7.00 -5.90 2.24
N ILE A 242 -7.10 -6.34 3.50
CA ILE A 242 -7.76 -7.58 3.91
C ILE A 242 -8.98 -7.27 4.76
N TYR A 243 -10.04 -8.05 4.59
CA TYR A 243 -11.27 -7.99 5.39
C TYR A 243 -11.40 -9.28 6.17
N VAL A 244 -11.43 -9.18 7.49
CA VAL A 244 -11.27 -10.31 8.40
C VAL A 244 -12.50 -10.47 9.27
N ARG A 245 -13.04 -11.69 9.34
CA ARG A 245 -14.16 -12.04 10.21
C ARG A 245 -13.67 -12.27 11.64
N PHE A 246 -14.32 -11.62 12.60
CA PHE A 246 -14.08 -11.78 14.03
C PHE A 246 -15.33 -12.23 14.80
N ASP A 247 -16.37 -12.69 14.11
CA ASP A 247 -17.64 -13.13 14.72
C ASP A 247 -17.43 -14.19 15.81
N GLU A 248 -16.61 -15.20 15.51
CA GLU A 248 -16.29 -16.28 16.44
C GLU A 248 -15.53 -15.77 17.67
N LEU A 249 -14.61 -14.83 17.48
CA LEU A 249 -13.87 -14.23 18.60
C LEU A 249 -14.80 -13.40 19.50
N VAL A 250 -15.63 -12.55 18.90
CA VAL A 250 -16.59 -11.72 19.64
C VAL A 250 -17.61 -12.58 20.37
N SER A 251 -18.12 -13.63 19.72
CA SER A 251 -19.07 -14.57 20.32
C SER A 251 -18.45 -15.32 21.50
N LYS A 252 -17.22 -15.82 21.36
CA LYS A 252 -16.50 -16.56 22.40
C LYS A 252 -16.19 -15.71 23.64
N VAL A 253 -15.83 -14.44 23.45
CA VAL A 253 -15.50 -13.52 24.55
C VAL A 253 -16.74 -12.84 25.12
N SER A 254 -17.77 -12.61 24.31
CA SER A 254 -18.99 -11.86 24.66
C SER A 254 -18.70 -10.51 25.35
N PRO A 255 -17.89 -9.62 24.72
CA PRO A 255 -17.51 -8.34 25.32
C PRO A 255 -18.71 -7.40 25.47
N LYS A 256 -18.73 -6.62 26.56
CA LYS A 256 -19.78 -5.59 26.79
C LYS A 256 -19.82 -4.53 25.70
N ASN A 257 -18.65 -4.12 25.21
CA ASN A 257 -18.50 -3.23 24.06
C ASN A 257 -17.61 -3.91 23.01
N PRO A 258 -18.20 -4.59 22.02
CA PRO A 258 -17.43 -5.29 20.99
C PRO A 258 -16.52 -4.37 20.17
N VAL A 259 -16.92 -3.12 19.91
CA VAL A 259 -16.13 -2.20 19.08
C VAL A 259 -14.84 -1.81 19.80
N ASP A 260 -14.90 -1.49 21.09
CA ASP A 260 -13.69 -1.17 21.89
C ASP A 260 -12.81 -2.40 22.10
N PHE A 261 -13.43 -3.56 22.29
CA PHE A 261 -12.71 -4.82 22.37
C PHE A 261 -11.93 -5.10 21.08
N LEU A 262 -12.58 -4.98 19.91
CA LEU A 262 -11.96 -5.20 18.61
C LEU A 262 -10.86 -4.16 18.31
N ASP A 263 -11.07 -2.88 18.65
CA ASP A 263 -10.03 -1.85 18.52
C ASP A 263 -8.79 -2.19 19.35
N LYS A 264 -8.99 -2.68 20.58
CA LYS A 264 -7.89 -3.15 21.44
C LYS A 264 -7.19 -4.38 20.87
N VAL A 265 -7.95 -5.37 20.38
CA VAL A 265 -7.40 -6.58 19.74
C VAL A 265 -6.57 -6.20 18.51
N ALA A 266 -7.06 -5.29 17.67
CA ALA A 266 -6.33 -4.81 16.51
C ALA A 266 -4.97 -4.20 16.93
N LYS A 267 -4.98 -3.21 17.82
CA LYS A 267 -3.78 -2.46 18.23
C LYS A 267 -2.77 -3.29 19.03
N GLU A 268 -3.25 -4.13 19.94
CA GLU A 268 -2.35 -4.83 20.88
C GLU A 268 -1.92 -6.21 20.42
N LYS A 269 -2.63 -6.81 19.45
CA LYS A 269 -2.40 -8.20 19.03
C LYS A 269 -2.20 -8.34 17.53
N ILE A 270 -3.15 -7.88 16.72
CA ILE A 270 -3.14 -8.15 15.28
C ILE A 270 -2.11 -7.28 14.55
N GLU A 271 -2.11 -5.96 14.76
CA GLU A 271 -1.15 -5.06 14.11
C GLU A 271 0.32 -5.43 14.45
N PRO A 272 0.70 -5.66 15.73
CA PRO A 272 2.08 -6.09 16.02
C PRO A 272 2.45 -7.45 15.41
N TYR A 273 1.48 -8.37 15.28
CA TYR A 273 1.71 -9.63 14.59
C TYR A 273 1.90 -9.43 13.08
N ILE A 274 1.08 -8.57 12.46
CA ILE A 274 1.19 -8.21 11.05
C ILE A 274 2.55 -7.56 10.76
N THR A 275 3.01 -6.63 11.62
CA THR A 275 4.33 -6.02 11.51
C THR A 275 5.43 -7.08 11.45
N LYS A 276 5.43 -8.02 12.39
CA LYS A 276 6.40 -9.12 12.42
C LYS A 276 6.36 -9.99 11.16
N CYS A 277 5.17 -10.25 10.63
CA CYS A 277 5.02 -11.03 9.39
C CYS A 277 5.63 -10.32 8.19
N TYR A 278 5.57 -8.99 8.15
CA TYR A 278 6.21 -8.22 7.08
C TYR A 278 7.71 -8.00 7.30
N GLU A 279 8.19 -7.98 8.55
CA GLU A 279 9.62 -8.07 8.87
C GLU A 279 10.19 -9.40 8.36
N GLU A 280 9.52 -10.52 8.65
CA GLU A 280 9.87 -11.85 8.12
C GLU A 280 9.90 -11.87 6.58
N LEU A 281 8.88 -11.27 5.93
CA LEU A 281 8.87 -11.18 4.47
C LEU A 281 10.02 -10.32 3.93
N ALA A 282 10.32 -9.20 4.58
CA ALA A 282 11.42 -8.31 4.19
C ALA A 282 12.78 -8.99 4.32
N GLU A 283 12.99 -9.77 5.39
CA GLU A 283 14.16 -10.62 5.57
C GLU A 283 14.23 -11.69 4.46
N TYR A 284 13.14 -12.42 4.22
CA TYR A 284 13.10 -13.49 3.22
C TYR A 284 13.48 -13.01 1.81
N VAL A 285 13.04 -11.81 1.41
CA VAL A 285 13.32 -11.24 0.08
C VAL A 285 14.59 -10.41 0.02
N ASN A 286 15.39 -10.37 1.09
CA ASN A 286 16.56 -9.50 1.24
C ASN A 286 16.23 -8.04 0.90
N ALA A 287 15.10 -7.53 1.40
CA ALA A 287 14.64 -6.17 1.14
C ALA A 287 15.71 -5.12 1.47
N TYR A 288 15.73 -4.01 0.74
CA TYR A 288 16.57 -2.86 1.08
C TYR A 288 16.18 -2.28 2.45
N GLU A 289 14.88 -2.20 2.71
CA GLU A 289 14.33 -1.79 3.99
C GLU A 289 12.91 -2.33 4.14
N GLN A 290 12.48 -2.69 5.35
CA GLN A 290 11.09 -3.01 5.63
C GLN A 290 10.27 -1.71 5.50
N LYS A 291 9.28 -1.69 4.58
CA LYS A 291 8.39 -0.52 4.38
C LYS A 291 6.91 -0.89 4.37
N MET A 292 6.55 -2.16 4.58
CA MET A 292 5.15 -2.61 4.59
C MET A 292 4.53 -2.35 5.97
N GLU A 293 3.75 -1.28 6.05
CA GLU A 293 2.97 -0.91 7.24
C GLU A 293 1.49 -1.12 6.96
N MET A 294 0.86 -2.04 7.68
CA MET A 294 -0.58 -2.29 7.58
C MET A 294 -1.24 -1.99 8.93
N ALA A 295 -2.30 -1.20 8.90
CA ALA A 295 -3.03 -0.77 10.08
C ALA A 295 -4.53 -1.05 9.92
N ARG A 296 -5.24 -1.14 11.03
CA ARG A 296 -6.69 -1.30 11.05
C ARG A 296 -7.34 -0.05 10.44
N GLU A 297 -8.12 -0.26 9.40
CA GLU A 297 -8.89 0.80 8.74
C GLU A 297 -10.31 0.86 9.35
N VAL A 298 -11.11 -0.21 9.22
CA VAL A 298 -12.53 -0.20 9.62
C VAL A 298 -12.83 -1.24 10.71
N ILE A 299 -13.78 -0.91 11.60
CA ILE A 299 -14.54 -1.86 12.42
C ILE A 299 -16.02 -1.75 12.05
N ALA A 300 -16.62 -2.85 11.60
CA ALA A 300 -18.02 -2.95 11.24
C ALA A 300 -18.70 -4.12 11.97
N ASP A 301 -19.92 -3.93 12.46
CA ASP A 301 -20.68 -5.00 13.11
C ASP A 301 -21.32 -5.97 12.10
N LYS A 302 -21.60 -5.48 10.89
CA LYS A 302 -22.17 -6.23 9.77
C LYS A 302 -21.52 -5.81 8.46
N GLY A 303 -21.28 -6.79 7.60
CA GLY A 303 -20.86 -6.60 6.23
C GLY A 303 -21.53 -7.60 5.29
N ILE A 304 -21.86 -7.19 4.07
CA ILE A 304 -22.42 -8.06 3.04
C ILE A 304 -21.56 -7.98 1.79
N TRP A 305 -21.10 -9.12 1.30
CA TRP A 305 -20.40 -9.25 0.02
C TRP A 305 -21.25 -9.97 -1.00
N THR A 306 -21.29 -9.43 -2.22
CA THR A 306 -22.01 -10.05 -3.36
C THR A 306 -21.06 -10.50 -4.47
N ALA A 307 -19.93 -9.83 -4.64
CA ALA A 307 -18.85 -10.21 -5.56
C ALA A 307 -17.58 -9.42 -5.22
N LYS A 308 -16.50 -9.67 -5.99
CA LYS A 308 -15.30 -8.81 -5.99
C LYS A 308 -15.71 -7.35 -6.16
N LYS A 309 -15.16 -6.47 -5.30
CA LYS A 309 -15.40 -5.02 -5.31
C LYS A 309 -16.89 -4.62 -5.16
N ARG A 310 -17.73 -5.46 -4.53
CA ARG A 310 -19.16 -5.18 -4.31
C ARG A 310 -19.58 -5.56 -2.90
N TYR A 311 -19.55 -4.59 -1.99
CA TYR A 311 -19.86 -4.83 -0.59
C TYR A 311 -20.39 -3.60 0.15
N ILE A 312 -21.07 -3.87 1.26
CA ILE A 312 -21.65 -2.86 2.14
C ILE A 312 -21.23 -3.19 3.58
N LEU A 313 -20.73 -2.20 4.31
CA LEU A 313 -20.36 -2.33 5.72
C LEU A 313 -21.14 -1.32 6.57
N ASN A 314 -21.59 -1.76 7.73
CA ASN A 314 -22.13 -0.90 8.77
C ASN A 314 -21.00 -0.53 9.75
N VAL A 315 -20.34 0.59 9.49
CA VAL A 315 -19.07 0.98 10.12
C VAL A 315 -19.30 1.75 11.40
N HIS A 316 -18.66 1.30 12.48
CA HIS A 316 -18.66 1.98 13.78
C HIS A 316 -17.40 2.83 13.98
N ASP A 317 -16.25 2.37 13.47
CA ASP A 317 -14.96 3.05 13.62
C ASP A 317 -14.18 3.02 12.29
N SER A 318 -13.62 4.15 11.85
CA SER A 318 -12.83 4.26 10.62
C SER A 318 -11.58 5.10 10.87
N GLU A 319 -10.39 4.52 10.66
CA GLU A 319 -9.07 5.14 10.90
C GLU A 319 -8.97 5.84 12.29
N GLY A 320 -9.53 5.21 13.33
CA GLY A 320 -9.55 5.74 14.70
C GLY A 320 -10.65 6.77 14.99
N VAL A 321 -11.47 7.13 13.99
CA VAL A 321 -12.64 7.98 14.19
C VAL A 321 -13.84 7.12 14.57
N ARG A 322 -14.28 7.24 15.83
CA ARG A 322 -15.49 6.58 16.34
C ARG A 322 -16.74 7.37 15.96
N TYR A 323 -17.69 6.73 15.31
CA TYR A 323 -18.98 7.36 14.99
C TYR A 323 -19.99 7.20 16.14
N ALA A 324 -20.80 8.24 16.36
CA ALA A 324 -21.91 8.18 17.30
C ALA A 324 -23.06 7.30 16.78
N GLU A 325 -23.31 7.38 15.47
CA GLU A 325 -24.21 6.49 14.73
C GLU A 325 -23.40 5.78 13.63
N PRO A 326 -23.57 4.47 13.43
CA PRO A 326 -22.84 3.74 12.40
C PRO A 326 -23.04 4.34 11.01
N GLN A 327 -21.96 4.40 10.23
CA GLN A 327 -21.99 4.89 8.85
C GLN A 327 -21.93 3.74 7.85
N ILE A 328 -22.73 3.82 6.79
CA ILE A 328 -22.71 2.83 5.73
C ILE A 328 -21.55 3.13 4.77
N LYS A 329 -20.58 2.21 4.68
CA LYS A 329 -19.55 2.22 3.63
C LYS A 329 -20.01 1.31 2.51
N VAL A 330 -20.26 1.88 1.32
CA VAL A 330 -20.65 1.14 0.10
C VAL A 330 -19.50 1.22 -0.90
N MET A 331 -19.15 0.09 -1.49
CA MET A 331 -18.14 -0.03 -2.54
C MET A 331 -18.66 -0.80 -3.74
#